data_AF-A0A7C1CBQ6-F1
#
_entry.id   AF-A0A7C1CBQ6-F1
#
_cell.length_a   1.000
_cell.length_b   1.000
_cell.length_c   1.000
_cell.angle_alpha   90.00
_cell.angle_beta   90.00
_cell.angle_gamma   90.00
#
_symmetry.space_group_name_H-M   'P 1'
#
loop_
_entity.id
_entity.type
_entity.pdbx_description
1 polymer ?
#
loop_
_entity_poly.entity_id
_entity_poly.type
_entity_poly.pdbx_seq_one_letter_code
_entity_poly.pdbx_strand_id
1 'polypeptide(L)'
;LKIAFNERKTIIIVGNCWVEYHGRASSKLQPGERIVIIKEDGSVLVHRSRGYEPVNWQPSGCAFQVYRDRGSLVIKAIKRRPHEIVTMFFDRIYLLSVLKLIDEGEFSLYASEEDMQKAILLEPSIIEDGFKPIDYEKKVEPGFIDVYGVDKNGRMVVIEIKRRTAGKDAVLQLAKYIEALKPIVSREIRGILAAPQISREARKLLTSLGLDFKRVDPKKCSEILRRTEDKKIIDFLK
;
A
#
# COMPACT_ATOMS: atom_id res chain seq x y z
N LEU A 1 -21.39 24.83 -4.20
CA LEU A 1 -20.15 24.28 -4.81
C LEU A 1 -18.95 25.23 -4.72
N LYS A 2 -18.97 26.43 -5.31
CA LYS A 2 -17.82 27.36 -5.22
C LYS A 2 -17.36 27.62 -3.77
N ILE A 3 -18.30 27.91 -2.87
CA ILE A 3 -18.03 28.09 -1.43
C ILE A 3 -17.42 26.81 -0.83
N ALA A 4 -18.05 25.65 -1.07
CA ALA A 4 -17.58 24.35 -0.58
C ALA A 4 -16.13 24.03 -1.00
N PHE A 5 -15.74 24.35 -2.24
CA PHE A 5 -14.36 24.16 -2.70
C PHE A 5 -13.38 25.10 -2.00
N ASN A 6 -13.75 26.38 -1.81
CA ASN A 6 -12.93 27.34 -1.08
C ASN A 6 -12.73 26.93 0.39
N GLU A 7 -13.77 26.38 1.02
CA GLU A 7 -13.74 25.89 2.40
C GLU A 7 -13.18 24.46 2.54
N ARG A 8 -12.73 23.83 1.44
CA ARG A 8 -12.23 22.45 1.40
C ARG A 8 -13.19 21.45 2.07
N LYS A 9 -14.47 21.53 1.75
CA LYS A 9 -15.48 20.54 2.18
C LYS A 9 -15.46 19.31 1.29
N THR A 10 -15.83 18.16 1.85
CA THR A 10 -16.12 16.96 1.08
C THR A 10 -17.43 17.14 0.32
N ILE A 11 -17.46 16.74 -0.94
CA ILE A 11 -18.63 16.82 -1.83
C ILE A 11 -18.94 15.43 -2.35
N ILE A 12 -20.22 15.05 -2.30
CA ILE A 12 -20.74 13.84 -2.93
C ILE A 12 -21.82 14.24 -3.92
N ILE A 13 -21.68 13.82 -5.17
CA ILE A 13 -22.65 14.08 -6.24
C ILE A 13 -23.10 12.75 -6.83
N VAL A 14 -24.40 12.52 -6.92
CA VAL A 14 -24.98 11.41 -7.68
C VAL A 14 -25.83 11.99 -8.80
N GLY A 15 -25.60 11.57 -10.03
CA GLY A 15 -26.28 12.13 -11.19
C GLY A 15 -25.83 11.50 -12.50
N ASN A 16 -26.49 11.89 -13.59
CA ASN A 16 -26.04 11.54 -14.93
C ASN A 16 -24.79 12.38 -15.26
N CYS A 17 -23.68 11.70 -15.51
CA CYS A 17 -22.34 12.27 -15.51
C CYS A 17 -21.51 11.71 -16.67
N TRP A 18 -20.74 12.58 -17.31
CA TRP A 18 -19.67 12.18 -18.24
C TRP A 18 -18.38 12.91 -17.88
N VAL A 19 -17.26 12.33 -18.30
CA VAL A 19 -15.94 12.81 -17.90
C VAL A 19 -15.01 12.88 -19.10
N GLU A 20 -14.28 13.98 -19.18
CA GLU A 20 -13.15 14.13 -20.08
C GLU A 20 -11.88 14.33 -19.25
N TYR A 21 -10.91 13.44 -19.44
CA TYR A 21 -9.60 13.53 -18.81
C TYR A 21 -8.52 13.82 -19.85
N HIS A 22 -7.64 14.75 -19.50
CA HIS A 22 -6.46 15.14 -20.29
C HIS A 22 -5.26 15.25 -19.35
N GLY A 23 -4.20 14.50 -19.62
CA GLY A 23 -3.01 14.46 -18.78
C GLY A 23 -1.91 13.62 -19.40
N ARG A 24 -1.34 12.69 -18.63
CA ARG A 24 -0.37 11.70 -19.14
C ARG A 24 -0.97 10.77 -20.19
N ALA A 25 -2.30 10.61 -20.15
CA ALA A 25 -3.11 9.98 -21.18
C ALA A 25 -4.34 10.87 -21.43
N SER A 26 -5.21 10.45 -22.35
CA SER A 26 -6.50 11.08 -22.58
C SER A 26 -7.60 10.02 -22.53
N SER A 27 -8.72 10.33 -21.88
CA SER A 27 -9.87 9.42 -21.84
C SER A 27 -11.19 10.19 -21.87
N LYS A 28 -12.19 9.60 -22.52
CA LYS A 28 -13.57 10.06 -22.48
C LYS A 28 -14.47 8.98 -21.90
N LEU A 29 -15.24 9.35 -20.89
CA LEU A 29 -16.27 8.52 -20.29
C LEU A 29 -17.61 9.06 -20.74
N GLN A 30 -18.35 8.27 -21.52
CA GLN A 30 -19.67 8.66 -22.04
C GLN A 30 -20.71 8.85 -20.91
N PRO A 31 -21.82 9.58 -21.19
CA PRO A 31 -22.89 9.80 -20.23
C PRO A 31 -23.39 8.51 -19.57
N GLY A 32 -23.62 8.59 -18.26
CA GLY A 32 -24.29 7.58 -17.45
C GLY A 32 -24.30 7.97 -15.98
N GLU A 33 -25.09 7.27 -15.17
CA GLU A 33 -25.24 7.62 -13.76
C GLU A 33 -24.00 7.25 -12.95
N ARG A 34 -23.46 8.22 -12.19
CA ARG A 34 -22.23 8.07 -11.40
C ARG A 34 -22.36 8.62 -10.00
N ILE A 35 -21.50 8.09 -9.13
CA ILE A 35 -21.22 8.65 -7.81
C ILE A 35 -19.86 9.35 -7.92
N VAL A 36 -19.84 10.67 -7.72
CA VAL A 36 -18.63 11.47 -7.70
C VAL A 36 -18.36 11.92 -6.28
N ILE A 37 -17.15 11.62 -5.79
CA ILE A 37 -16.67 12.04 -4.47
C ILE A 37 -15.50 12.98 -4.70
N ILE A 38 -15.56 14.17 -4.11
CA ILE A 38 -14.45 15.10 -4.04
C ILE A 38 -14.13 15.33 -2.58
N LYS A 39 -12.91 14.98 -2.16
CA LYS A 39 -12.47 15.02 -0.77
C LYS A 39 -11.87 16.38 -0.39
N GLU A 40 -11.70 16.63 0.91
CA GLU A 40 -11.15 17.89 1.46
C GLU A 40 -9.71 18.17 1.01
N ASP A 41 -8.95 17.11 0.74
CA ASP A 41 -7.59 17.18 0.20
C ASP A 41 -7.55 17.45 -1.31
N GLY A 42 -8.71 17.55 -1.96
CA GLY A 42 -8.86 17.76 -3.40
C GLY A 42 -8.72 16.51 -4.25
N SER A 43 -8.73 15.31 -3.65
CA SER A 43 -8.83 14.06 -4.40
C SER A 43 -10.21 13.91 -5.05
N VAL A 44 -10.26 13.39 -6.28
CA VAL A 44 -11.49 13.16 -7.06
C VAL A 44 -11.65 11.68 -7.36
N LEU A 45 -12.85 11.14 -7.17
CA LEU A 45 -13.22 9.76 -7.46
C LEU A 45 -14.54 9.73 -8.21
N VAL A 46 -14.59 9.07 -9.37
CA VAL A 46 -15.79 8.87 -10.17
C VAL A 46 -16.09 7.37 -10.23
N HIS A 47 -17.15 6.93 -9.55
CA HIS A 47 -17.56 5.54 -9.49
C HIS A 47 -18.76 5.22 -10.39
N ARG A 48 -18.75 4.01 -10.95
CA ARG A 48 -19.93 3.37 -11.53
C ARG A 48 -20.83 2.85 -10.40
N SER A 49 -22.03 2.36 -10.75
CA SER A 49 -22.93 1.68 -9.82
C SER A 49 -22.41 0.31 -9.34
N ARG A 50 -21.32 -0.21 -9.91
CA ARG A 50 -20.69 -1.49 -9.55
C ARG A 50 -19.17 -1.38 -9.60
N GLY A 51 -18.50 -2.23 -8.82
CA GLY A 51 -17.04 -2.26 -8.69
C GLY A 51 -16.54 -1.38 -7.54
N TYR A 52 -15.43 -1.80 -6.91
CA TYR A 52 -14.84 -1.05 -5.80
C TYR A 52 -13.89 0.06 -6.26
N GLU A 53 -13.39 0.00 -7.50
CA GLU A 53 -12.45 0.98 -8.05
C GLU A 53 -13.17 2.13 -8.76
N PRO A 54 -12.63 3.36 -8.67
CA PRO A 54 -13.12 4.48 -9.48
C PRO A 54 -12.79 4.25 -10.96
N VAL A 55 -13.73 4.58 -11.85
CA VAL A 55 -13.50 4.52 -13.31
C VAL A 55 -12.63 5.69 -13.81
N ASN A 56 -12.67 6.82 -13.13
CA ASN A 56 -11.75 7.94 -13.29
C ASN A 56 -11.48 8.52 -11.90
N TRP A 57 -10.25 8.96 -11.69
CA TRP A 57 -9.84 9.55 -10.43
C TRP A 57 -8.73 10.56 -10.66
N GLN A 58 -8.53 11.44 -9.70
CA GLN A 58 -7.38 12.34 -9.64
C GLN A 58 -6.87 12.41 -8.20
N PRO A 59 -5.56 12.29 -7.96
CA PRO A 59 -5.01 12.34 -6.62
C PRO A 59 -5.14 13.74 -6.01
N SER A 60 -4.84 13.82 -4.71
CA SER A 60 -4.94 15.04 -3.90
C SER A 60 -4.24 16.28 -4.49
N GLY A 61 -4.64 17.45 -4.01
CA GLY A 61 -4.07 18.74 -4.39
C GLY A 61 -4.62 19.32 -5.69
N CYS A 62 -5.82 18.93 -6.11
CA CYS A 62 -6.48 19.55 -7.26
C CYS A 62 -7.05 20.92 -6.91
N ALA A 63 -6.95 21.86 -7.85
CA ALA A 63 -7.73 23.09 -7.84
C ALA A 63 -9.03 22.87 -8.61
N PHE A 64 -10.13 23.48 -8.17
CA PHE A 64 -11.44 23.28 -8.76
C PHE A 64 -11.97 24.56 -9.41
N GLN A 65 -12.51 24.41 -10.62
CA GLN A 65 -13.34 25.43 -11.26
C GLN A 65 -14.74 24.86 -11.44
N VAL A 66 -15.76 25.68 -11.15
CA VAL A 66 -17.16 25.29 -11.27
C VAL A 66 -17.92 26.36 -12.00
N TYR A 67 -18.63 25.95 -13.04
CA TYR A 67 -19.46 26.83 -13.84
C TYR A 67 -20.61 26.04 -14.45
N ARG A 68 -21.52 26.76 -15.08
CA ARG A 68 -22.62 26.18 -15.86
C ARG A 68 -22.30 26.38 -17.33
N ASP A 69 -22.46 25.32 -18.13
CA ASP A 69 -22.31 25.38 -19.58
C ASP A 69 -23.48 24.68 -20.25
N ARG A 70 -24.16 25.36 -21.17
CA ARG A 70 -25.34 24.86 -21.92
C ARG A 70 -26.36 24.09 -21.05
N GLY A 71 -26.65 24.62 -19.87
CA GLY A 71 -27.60 24.02 -18.93
C GLY A 71 -27.00 22.97 -17.98
N SER A 72 -25.83 22.41 -18.29
CA SER A 72 -25.13 21.42 -17.48
C SER A 72 -24.21 22.06 -16.43
N LEU A 73 -24.08 21.42 -15.27
CA LEU A 73 -23.04 21.73 -14.29
C LEU A 73 -21.71 21.17 -14.79
N VAL A 74 -20.66 21.99 -14.76
CA VAL A 74 -19.29 21.58 -15.10
C VAL A 74 -18.39 21.80 -13.90
N ILE A 75 -17.65 20.75 -13.52
CA ILE A 75 -16.63 20.77 -12.48
C ILE A 75 -15.32 20.34 -13.12
N LYS A 76 -14.34 21.24 -13.12
CA LYS A 76 -12.99 20.99 -13.64
C LYS A 76 -12.01 20.88 -12.49
N ALA A 77 -11.43 19.71 -12.30
CA ALA A 77 -10.35 19.44 -11.38
C ALA A 77 -9.01 19.55 -12.11
N ILE A 78 -8.10 20.37 -11.58
CA ILE A 78 -6.82 20.70 -12.22
C ILE A 78 -5.69 20.36 -11.25
N LYS A 79 -4.86 19.39 -11.63
CA LYS A 79 -3.60 19.07 -10.96
C LYS A 79 -2.46 19.73 -11.73
N ARG A 80 -1.57 20.43 -11.03
CA ARG A 80 -0.48 21.19 -11.67
C ARG A 80 0.74 20.34 -12.02
N ARG A 81 1.05 19.32 -11.22
CA ARG A 81 2.26 18.48 -11.36
C ARG A 81 1.94 17.00 -11.08
N PRO A 82 1.97 16.12 -12.09
CA PRO A 82 1.96 16.48 -13.52
C PRO A 82 0.72 17.30 -13.88
N HIS A 83 0.77 18.04 -15.00
CA HIS A 83 -0.39 18.81 -15.45
C HIS A 83 -1.47 17.85 -15.94
N GLU A 84 -2.58 17.77 -15.22
CA GLU A 84 -3.69 16.87 -15.51
C GLU A 84 -5.01 17.56 -15.21
N ILE A 85 -6.00 17.34 -16.06
CA ILE A 85 -7.32 17.96 -15.98
C ILE A 85 -8.37 16.86 -16.08
N VAL A 86 -9.26 16.79 -15.08
CA VAL A 86 -10.49 16.00 -15.13
C VAL A 86 -11.67 16.96 -15.18
N THR A 87 -12.39 16.96 -16.29
CA THR A 87 -13.63 17.74 -16.44
C THR A 87 -14.82 16.82 -16.32
N MET A 88 -15.64 17.05 -15.30
CA MET A 88 -16.86 16.30 -15.01
C MET A 88 -18.06 17.17 -15.36
N PHE A 89 -19.01 16.60 -16.07
CA PHE A 89 -20.22 17.27 -16.52
C PHE A 89 -21.44 16.56 -15.95
N PHE A 90 -22.48 17.32 -15.61
CA PHE A 90 -23.75 16.80 -15.13
C PHE A 90 -24.91 17.57 -15.77
N ASP A 91 -25.78 16.89 -16.49
CA ASP A 91 -27.05 17.44 -16.97
C ASP A 91 -28.19 17.24 -15.97
N ARG A 92 -28.10 16.18 -15.15
CA ARG A 92 -29.07 15.86 -14.09
C ARG A 92 -28.37 15.43 -12.82
N ILE A 93 -28.73 16.07 -11.71
CA ILE A 93 -28.22 15.77 -10.37
C ILE A 93 -29.36 15.18 -9.55
N TYR A 94 -29.15 13.99 -8.99
CA TYR A 94 -30.07 13.31 -8.09
C TYR A 94 -29.76 13.61 -6.63
N LEU A 95 -28.47 13.72 -6.30
CA LEU A 95 -27.99 14.05 -4.96
C LEU A 95 -26.80 14.99 -5.06
N LEU A 96 -26.79 16.02 -4.21
CA LEU A 96 -25.63 16.85 -3.94
C LEU A 96 -25.51 17.02 -2.42
N SER A 97 -24.42 16.53 -1.85
CA SER A 97 -24.10 16.69 -0.43
C SER A 97 -22.78 17.43 -0.27
N VAL A 98 -22.73 18.33 0.72
CA VAL A 98 -21.53 19.08 1.11
C VAL A 98 -21.33 18.84 2.60
N LEU A 99 -20.19 18.27 2.97
CA LEU A 99 -19.92 17.72 4.28
C LEU A 99 -18.57 18.21 4.79
N LYS A 100 -18.49 18.49 6.09
CA LYS A 100 -17.21 18.57 6.80
C LYS A 100 -17.06 17.24 7.55
N LEU A 101 -16.06 16.45 7.18
CA LEU A 101 -15.81 15.18 7.87
C LEU A 101 -14.81 15.43 9.00
N ILE A 102 -15.00 14.72 10.12
CA ILE A 102 -14.08 14.71 11.26
C ILE A 102 -13.50 13.30 11.29
N ASP A 103 -12.20 13.19 11.06
CA ASP A 103 -11.46 11.92 10.98
C ASP A 103 -10.34 11.92 12.04
N GLU A 104 -10.75 11.73 13.30
CA GLU A 104 -9.86 11.68 14.47
C GLU A 104 -9.53 10.23 14.89
N GLY A 105 -10.09 9.25 14.19
CA GLY A 105 -9.85 7.83 14.49
C GLY A 105 -8.45 7.40 14.04
N GLU A 106 -7.72 6.73 14.93
CA GLU A 106 -6.45 6.11 14.55
C GLU A 106 -6.67 4.94 13.59
N PHE A 107 -5.94 4.92 12.48
CA PHE A 107 -5.90 3.79 11.56
C PHE A 107 -4.79 2.83 11.98
N SER A 108 -5.14 1.72 12.66
CA SER A 108 -4.20 0.64 12.96
C SER A 108 -4.34 -0.49 11.94
N LEU A 109 -3.34 -0.67 11.08
CA LEU A 109 -3.26 -1.84 10.20
C LEU A 109 -2.57 -3.00 10.93
N TYR A 110 -3.34 -3.93 11.49
CA TYR A 110 -2.76 -5.11 12.12
C TYR A 110 -1.98 -5.98 11.11
N ALA A 111 -0.73 -6.26 11.45
CA ALA A 111 0.19 -7.16 10.76
C ALA A 111 0.67 -6.63 9.40
N SER A 112 1.24 -5.43 9.38
CA SER A 112 2.07 -4.93 8.27
C SER A 112 3.33 -5.82 8.07
N GLU A 113 4.06 -5.63 6.97
CA GLU A 113 5.36 -6.30 6.80
C GLU A 113 6.37 -5.85 7.87
N GLU A 114 6.29 -4.58 8.28
CA GLU A 114 7.05 -4.02 9.40
C GLU A 114 6.70 -4.69 10.73
N ASP A 115 5.42 -4.98 10.98
CA ASP A 115 5.00 -5.71 12.19
C ASP A 115 5.54 -7.15 12.19
N MET A 116 5.53 -7.79 11.03
CA MET A 116 6.12 -9.13 10.86
C MET A 116 7.63 -9.09 11.10
N GLN A 117 8.33 -8.06 10.60
CA GLN A 117 9.75 -7.83 10.86
C GLN A 117 10.02 -7.66 12.35
N LYS A 118 9.29 -6.77 13.04
CA LYS A 118 9.41 -6.56 14.50
C LYS A 118 9.17 -7.85 15.28
N ALA A 119 8.17 -8.65 14.90
CA ALA A 119 7.92 -9.95 15.52
C ALA A 119 9.07 -10.94 15.31
N ILE A 120 9.69 -10.97 14.13
CA ILE A 120 10.87 -11.81 13.84
C ILE A 120 12.07 -11.38 14.69
N LEU A 121 12.27 -10.08 14.87
CA LEU A 121 13.35 -9.55 15.71
C LEU A 121 13.15 -9.88 17.20
N LEU A 122 11.90 -9.85 17.67
CA LEU A 122 11.56 -10.19 19.06
C LEU A 122 11.59 -11.69 19.35
N GLU A 123 11.09 -12.51 18.43
CA GLU A 123 11.05 -13.97 18.56
C GLU A 123 11.65 -14.66 17.31
N PRO A 124 12.98 -14.68 17.15
CA PRO A 124 13.63 -15.20 15.94
C PRO A 124 13.32 -16.67 15.61
N SER A 125 12.90 -17.46 16.60
CA SER A 125 12.47 -18.85 16.44
C SER A 125 11.25 -19.01 15.52
N ILE A 126 10.49 -17.94 15.23
CA ILE A 126 9.43 -18.00 14.22
C ILE A 126 9.98 -18.26 12.81
N ILE A 127 11.26 -17.96 12.57
CA ILE A 127 11.97 -18.30 11.33
C ILE A 127 12.54 -19.71 11.44
N GLU A 128 13.55 -19.91 12.29
CA GLU A 128 14.14 -21.23 12.57
C GLU A 128 14.88 -21.22 13.90
N ASP A 129 15.02 -22.39 14.53
CA ASP A 129 15.72 -22.52 15.81
C ASP A 129 17.20 -22.16 15.68
N GLY A 130 17.66 -21.29 16.57
CA GLY A 130 19.05 -20.82 16.59
C GLY A 130 19.36 -19.70 15.58
N PHE A 131 18.36 -19.20 14.84
CA PHE A 131 18.51 -17.96 14.07
C PHE A 131 18.75 -16.78 15.01
N LYS A 132 19.79 -15.99 14.72
CA LYS A 132 20.15 -14.78 15.47
C LYS A 132 20.15 -13.59 14.50
N PRO A 133 19.16 -12.69 14.59
CA PRO A 133 19.17 -11.46 13.81
C PRO A 133 20.40 -10.63 14.19
N ILE A 134 21.12 -10.13 13.19
CA ILE A 134 22.21 -9.18 13.42
C ILE A 134 21.66 -7.77 13.37
N ASP A 135 20.82 -7.49 12.37
CA ASP A 135 20.31 -6.15 12.06
C ASP A 135 19.19 -6.25 10.99
N TYR A 136 18.53 -5.15 10.69
CA TYR A 136 17.33 -5.05 9.85
C TYR A 136 17.40 -3.82 8.94
N GLU A 137 16.64 -3.82 7.84
CA GLU A 137 16.66 -2.74 6.83
C GLU A 137 18.05 -2.35 6.32
N LYS A 138 18.95 -3.32 6.15
CA LYS A 138 20.28 -3.02 5.60
C LYS A 138 20.16 -2.55 4.17
N LYS A 139 20.66 -1.34 3.91
CA LYS A 139 20.75 -0.80 2.55
C LYS A 139 21.70 -1.64 1.71
N VAL A 140 21.21 -2.18 0.60
CA VAL A 140 21.97 -2.95 -0.38
C VAL A 140 21.46 -2.57 -1.76
N GLU A 141 22.32 -2.20 -2.72
CA GLU A 141 21.80 -1.86 -4.06
C GLU A 141 21.08 -3.07 -4.69
N PRO A 142 19.81 -2.96 -5.13
CA PRO A 142 19.01 -1.74 -5.39
C PRO A 142 17.96 -1.34 -4.32
N GLY A 143 17.94 -1.95 -3.13
CA GLY A 143 16.95 -1.67 -2.08
C GLY A 143 17.45 -1.88 -0.65
N PHE A 144 16.64 -2.54 0.17
CA PHE A 144 16.93 -2.83 1.57
C PHE A 144 16.55 -4.27 1.88
N ILE A 145 17.37 -4.95 2.67
CA ILE A 145 17.06 -6.29 3.17
C ILE A 145 16.22 -6.15 4.43
N ASP A 146 15.07 -6.82 4.49
CA ASP A 146 14.16 -6.71 5.63
C ASP A 146 14.81 -7.17 6.93
N VAL A 147 15.36 -8.40 6.96
CA VAL A 147 16.10 -8.92 8.12
C VAL A 147 17.32 -9.69 7.65
N TYR A 148 18.45 -9.54 8.33
CA TYR A 148 19.59 -10.43 8.13
C TYR A 148 20.25 -10.83 9.45
N GLY A 149 20.87 -11.99 9.45
CA GLY A 149 21.44 -12.57 10.65
C GLY A 149 22.29 -13.79 10.36
N VAL A 150 22.45 -14.63 11.37
CA VAL A 150 23.16 -15.91 11.24
C VAL A 150 22.31 -17.07 11.72
N ASP A 151 22.36 -18.18 10.99
CA ASP A 151 21.78 -19.44 11.47
C ASP A 151 22.69 -20.13 12.49
N LYS A 152 22.19 -21.24 13.06
CA LYS A 152 22.93 -22.06 14.03
C LYS A 152 24.25 -22.63 13.51
N ASN A 153 24.43 -22.71 12.19
CA ASN A 153 25.63 -23.21 11.54
C ASN A 153 26.60 -22.08 11.15
N GLY A 154 26.28 -20.83 11.49
CA GLY A 154 27.10 -19.66 11.19
C GLY A 154 26.95 -19.12 9.76
N ARG A 155 25.98 -19.61 8.98
CA ARG A 155 25.69 -19.08 7.63
C ARG A 155 24.99 -17.74 7.74
N MET A 156 25.28 -16.83 6.80
CA MET A 156 24.50 -15.59 6.68
C MET A 156 23.09 -15.94 6.21
N VAL A 157 22.08 -15.41 6.89
CA VAL A 157 20.68 -15.57 6.48
C VAL A 157 20.13 -14.20 6.10
N VAL A 158 19.53 -14.13 4.92
CA VAL A 158 18.83 -12.96 4.38
C VAL A 158 17.36 -13.32 4.28
N ILE A 159 16.49 -12.49 4.84
CA ILE A 159 15.05 -12.75 4.89
C ILE A 159 14.32 -11.64 4.13
N GLU A 160 13.49 -12.04 3.18
CA GLU A 160 12.50 -11.19 2.53
C GLU A 160 11.12 -11.52 3.12
N ILE A 161 10.40 -10.52 3.59
CA ILE A 161 9.12 -10.65 4.25
C ILE A 161 8.01 -10.26 3.28
N LYS A 162 6.95 -11.08 3.25
CA LYS A 162 5.68 -10.71 2.60
C LYS A 162 4.50 -10.97 3.51
N ARG A 163 3.63 -9.98 3.64
CA ARG A 163 2.41 -10.07 4.46
C ARG A 163 1.34 -10.97 3.84
N ARG A 164 1.33 -11.10 2.51
CA ARG A 164 0.36 -11.90 1.75
C ARG A 164 1.06 -13.03 1.01
N THR A 165 0.36 -13.65 0.06
CA THR A 165 0.95 -14.64 -0.85
C THR A 165 2.13 -14.03 -1.60
N ALA A 166 3.31 -14.60 -1.42
CA ALA A 166 4.52 -14.14 -2.09
C ALA A 166 4.52 -14.56 -3.57
N GLY A 167 4.84 -13.59 -4.44
CA GLY A 167 4.94 -13.76 -5.89
C GLY A 167 6.38 -13.99 -6.38
N LYS A 168 6.55 -14.05 -7.71
CA LYS A 168 7.88 -14.23 -8.34
C LYS A 168 8.80 -13.03 -8.11
N ASP A 169 8.21 -11.84 -8.05
CA ASP A 169 8.86 -10.57 -7.73
C ASP A 169 9.64 -10.66 -6.42
N ALA A 170 9.02 -11.18 -5.35
CA ALA A 170 9.67 -11.36 -4.05
C ALA A 170 10.85 -12.35 -4.11
N VAL A 171 10.71 -13.44 -4.86
CA VAL A 171 11.79 -14.43 -5.06
C VAL A 171 12.98 -13.81 -5.80
N LEU A 172 12.71 -13.06 -6.88
CA LEU A 172 13.75 -12.38 -7.66
C LEU A 172 14.43 -11.27 -6.85
N GLN A 173 13.68 -10.57 -6.00
CA GLN A 173 14.22 -9.55 -5.10
C GLN A 173 15.18 -10.18 -4.09
N LEU A 174 14.77 -11.26 -3.42
CA LEU A 174 15.63 -12.01 -2.49
C LEU A 174 16.91 -12.52 -3.18
N ALA A 175 16.79 -13.05 -4.40
CA ALA A 175 17.95 -13.49 -5.18
C ALA A 175 18.92 -12.33 -5.47
N LYS A 176 18.41 -11.15 -5.85
CA LYS A 176 19.24 -9.96 -6.09
C LYS A 176 20.03 -9.54 -4.85
N TYR A 177 19.40 -9.60 -3.66
CA TYR A 177 20.09 -9.27 -2.41
C TYR A 177 21.23 -10.23 -2.08
N ILE A 178 21.01 -11.52 -2.33
CA ILE A 178 22.06 -12.53 -2.14
C ILE A 178 23.23 -12.26 -3.10
N GLU A 179 22.96 -12.03 -4.39
CA GLU A 179 24.01 -11.70 -5.37
C GLU A 179 24.78 -10.43 -4.98
N ALA A 180 24.10 -9.40 -4.48
CA ALA A 180 24.75 -8.17 -4.04
C ALA A 180 25.61 -8.35 -2.78
N LEU A 181 25.29 -9.31 -1.92
CA LEU A 181 26.05 -9.61 -0.71
C LEU A 181 27.24 -10.56 -0.93
N LYS A 182 27.19 -11.43 -1.94
CA LYS A 182 28.26 -12.41 -2.23
C LYS A 182 29.67 -11.81 -2.28
N PRO A 183 29.92 -10.62 -2.89
CA PRO A 183 31.27 -10.05 -2.93
C PRO A 183 31.77 -9.51 -1.57
N ILE A 184 30.85 -9.22 -0.64
CA ILE A 184 31.12 -8.52 0.61
C ILE A 184 31.24 -9.51 1.78
N VAL A 185 30.51 -10.63 1.70
CA VAL A 185 30.32 -11.57 2.79
C VAL A 185 31.16 -12.83 2.54
N SER A 186 32.08 -13.14 3.45
CA SER A 186 33.00 -14.29 3.35
C SER A 186 32.41 -15.64 3.78
N ARG A 187 31.12 -15.69 4.09
CA ARG A 187 30.40 -16.87 4.58
C ARG A 187 29.28 -17.25 3.61
N GLU A 188 28.89 -18.51 3.64
CA GLU A 188 27.76 -19.02 2.86
C GLU A 188 26.49 -18.22 3.18
N ILE A 189 25.72 -17.84 2.15
CA ILE A 189 24.51 -17.04 2.26
C ILE A 189 23.30 -17.91 1.93
N ARG A 190 22.31 -17.93 2.83
CA ARG A 190 20.98 -18.51 2.62
C ARG A 190 19.94 -17.41 2.50
N GLY A 191 19.01 -17.56 1.57
CA GLY A 191 17.84 -16.70 1.45
C GLY A 191 16.59 -17.40 1.94
N ILE A 192 15.81 -16.73 2.79
CA ILE A 192 14.51 -17.21 3.25
C ILE A 192 13.43 -16.22 2.82
N LEU A 193 12.43 -16.69 2.07
CA LEU A 193 11.21 -15.95 1.80
C LEU A 193 10.19 -16.27 2.91
N ALA A 194 9.90 -15.29 3.76
CA ALA A 194 9.01 -15.41 4.91
C ALA A 194 7.62 -14.83 4.59
N ALA A 195 6.62 -15.69 4.41
CA ALA A 195 5.25 -15.24 4.08
C ALA A 195 4.19 -16.25 4.52
N PRO A 196 2.91 -15.86 4.68
CA PRO A 196 1.87 -16.83 5.03
C PRO A 196 1.63 -17.87 3.93
N GLN A 197 1.86 -17.49 2.67
CA GLN A 197 1.69 -18.34 1.49
C GLN A 197 2.68 -17.94 0.39
N ILE A 198 2.88 -18.83 -0.58
CA ILE A 198 3.68 -18.60 -1.79
C ILE A 198 2.90 -19.11 -3.01
N SER A 199 2.93 -18.38 -4.13
CA SER A 199 2.29 -18.84 -5.36
C SER A 199 3.01 -20.06 -5.93
N ARG A 200 2.31 -20.89 -6.71
CA ARG A 200 2.89 -22.12 -7.28
C ARG A 200 4.08 -21.80 -8.18
N GLU A 201 3.97 -20.75 -8.99
CA GLU A 201 5.01 -20.32 -9.91
C GLU A 201 6.20 -19.72 -9.18
N ALA A 202 5.99 -18.97 -8.09
CA ALA A 202 7.05 -18.48 -7.22
C ALA A 202 7.76 -19.62 -6.49
N ARG A 203 7.02 -20.65 -6.03
CA ARG A 203 7.59 -21.83 -5.37
C ARG A 203 8.56 -22.58 -6.29
N LYS A 204 8.19 -22.78 -7.55
CA LYS A 204 9.06 -23.41 -8.57
C LYS A 204 10.35 -22.61 -8.76
N LEU A 205 10.23 -21.28 -8.89
CA LEU A 205 11.39 -20.39 -9.05
C LEU A 205 12.30 -20.39 -7.81
N LEU A 206 11.70 -20.31 -6.63
CA LEU A 206 12.40 -20.35 -5.33
C LEU A 206 13.26 -21.62 -5.21
N THR A 207 12.68 -22.78 -5.53
CA THR A 207 13.43 -24.05 -5.55
C THR A 207 14.54 -24.06 -6.60
N SER A 208 14.29 -23.54 -7.81
CA SER A 208 15.31 -23.49 -8.87
C SER A 208 16.52 -22.61 -8.53
N LEU A 209 16.34 -21.61 -7.66
CA LEU A 209 17.38 -20.70 -7.20
C LEU A 209 18.03 -21.13 -5.88
N GLY A 210 17.64 -22.29 -5.33
CA GLY A 210 18.18 -22.78 -4.05
C GLY A 210 17.80 -21.92 -2.85
N LEU A 211 16.67 -21.22 -2.91
CA LEU A 211 16.17 -20.37 -1.83
C LEU A 211 15.16 -21.13 -0.97
N ASP A 212 15.07 -20.75 0.30
CA ASP A 212 14.18 -21.36 1.28
C ASP A 212 12.88 -20.59 1.43
N PHE A 213 11.81 -21.28 1.82
CA PHE A 213 10.53 -20.65 2.16
C PHE A 213 10.14 -21.00 3.59
N LYS A 214 9.82 -19.97 4.38
CA LYS A 214 9.25 -20.14 5.71
C LYS A 214 7.82 -19.59 5.74
N ARG A 215 6.88 -20.44 6.18
CA ARG A 215 5.53 -19.98 6.46
C ARG A 215 5.52 -19.16 7.75
N VAL A 216 5.18 -17.87 7.64
CA VAL A 216 5.02 -16.96 8.78
C VAL A 216 3.61 -16.38 8.75
N ASP A 217 2.82 -16.61 9.79
CA ASP A 217 1.44 -16.12 9.87
C ASP A 217 1.42 -14.69 10.45
N PRO A 218 0.90 -13.69 9.72
CA PRO A 218 0.78 -12.31 10.22
C PRO A 218 0.01 -12.22 11.55
N LYS A 219 -0.98 -13.09 11.79
CA LYS A 219 -1.71 -13.12 13.08
C LYS A 219 -0.80 -13.50 14.23
N LYS A 220 0.06 -14.51 14.05
CA LYS A 220 1.03 -14.93 15.07
C LYS A 220 2.01 -13.80 15.36
N CYS A 221 2.46 -13.07 14.33
CA CYS A 221 3.30 -11.89 14.52
C CYS A 221 2.60 -10.81 15.35
N SER A 222 1.32 -10.51 15.06
CA SER A 222 0.54 -9.57 15.88
C SER A 222 0.37 -10.02 17.33
N GLU A 223 0.18 -11.31 17.60
CA GLU A 223 0.10 -11.84 18.96
C GLU A 223 1.41 -11.67 19.73
N ILE A 224 2.56 -11.86 19.09
CA ILE A 224 3.89 -11.66 19.69
C ILE A 224 4.08 -10.19 20.09
N LEU A 225 3.69 -9.26 19.20
CA LEU A 225 3.77 -7.83 19.48
C LEU A 225 2.87 -7.42 20.66
N ARG A 226 1.60 -7.84 20.65
CA ARG A 226 0.65 -7.53 21.73
C ARG A 226 1.14 -8.03 23.10
N ARG A 227 1.64 -9.27 23.18
CA ARG A 227 2.20 -9.81 24.43
C ARG A 227 3.37 -8.99 24.97
N THR A 228 4.12 -8.34 24.08
CA THR A 228 5.28 -7.53 24.46
C THR A 228 4.85 -6.14 24.94
N GLU A 229 3.83 -5.55 24.30
CA GLU A 229 3.22 -4.29 24.74
C GLU A 229 2.57 -4.43 26.13
N ASP A 230 1.80 -5.50 26.34
CA ASP A 230 1.15 -5.78 27.62
C ASP A 230 2.18 -5.93 28.75
N LYS A 231 3.32 -6.60 28.48
CA LYS A 231 4.42 -6.73 29.46
C LYS A 231 5.06 -5.39 29.79
N LYS A 232 5.33 -4.54 28.80
CA LYS A 232 5.91 -3.20 29.03
C LYS A 232 5.00 -2.32 29.88
N ILE A 233 3.69 -2.41 29.68
CA ILE A 233 2.71 -1.66 30.48
C ILE A 233 2.71 -2.18 31.93
N ILE A 234 2.72 -3.48 32.14
CA ILE A 234 2.77 -4.09 33.48
C ILE A 234 4.06 -3.73 34.22
N ASP A 235 5.20 -3.71 33.52
CA ASP A 235 6.49 -3.34 34.11
C ASP A 235 6.61 -1.84 34.41
N PHE A 236 5.88 -0.98 33.69
CA PHE A 236 5.80 0.46 33.97
C PHE A 236 4.88 0.80 35.17
N LEU A 237 3.93 -0.08 35.49
CA LEU A 237 2.98 0.08 36.59
C LEU A 237 3.47 -0.50 37.93
N LYS A 238 4.68 -1.08 37.97
CA LYS A 238 5.36 -1.55 39.19
C LYS A 238 6.44 -0.57 39.62
#